data_AF-F9YUM5-F1
#
_entry.id   AF-F9YUM5-F1
#
_cell.length_a   1.000
_cell.length_b   1.000
_cell.length_c   1.000
_cell.angle_alpha   90.00
_cell.angle_beta   90.00
_cell.angle_gamma   90.00
#
_symmetry.space_group_name_H-M   'P 1'
#
loop_
_entity.id
_entity.type
_entity.pdbx_description
1 polymer ?
#
loop_
_entity_poly.entity_id
_entity_poly.type
_entity_poly.pdbx_seq_one_letter_code
_entity_poly.pdbx_strand_id
1 'polypeptide(L)'
;MKQNFFSRWFAIGMIAAALVMIGCSKDDKNDEPKLNNAVRIDGETKPIVKVKIDESDLAENNYDMFIYLSESEYIQIQAAKQHHDSQTTDLTKKEPKRGWYWRVEYSKSGEIIFDAYAHPDTFYPVFQSGTLYIKRLDDADGQPVFEIELKNGKVKGEEEYGDGEEHTIRLYYAGKLELGKF
;
A
#
# COMPACT_ATOMS: atom_id res chain seq x y z
N MET A 1 -30.06 -32.34 42.47
CA MET A 1 -29.33 -33.59 42.74
C MET A 1 -28.23 -33.72 41.69
N LYS A 2 -26.98 -33.67 42.16
CA LYS A 2 -25.69 -34.13 41.58
C LYS A 2 -25.16 -33.56 40.24
N GLN A 3 -23.93 -33.08 40.37
CA GLN A 3 -22.96 -32.58 39.39
C GLN A 3 -22.46 -33.66 38.41
N ASN A 4 -21.85 -33.22 37.30
CA ASN A 4 -20.43 -33.47 36.93
C ASN A 4 -20.15 -32.79 35.57
N PHE A 5 -19.50 -31.63 35.54
CA PHE A 5 -18.05 -31.45 35.36
C PHE A 5 -17.43 -32.28 34.21
N PHE A 6 -17.31 -31.67 33.04
CA PHE A 6 -16.15 -31.89 32.16
C PHE A 6 -15.62 -30.53 31.68
N SER A 7 -14.55 -30.12 32.34
CA SER A 7 -13.63 -29.07 31.94
C SER A 7 -12.91 -29.50 30.66
N ARG A 8 -12.97 -28.68 29.62
CA ARG A 8 -11.95 -28.68 28.55
C ARG A 8 -11.48 -27.25 28.36
N TRP A 9 -10.36 -26.96 29.01
CA TRP A 9 -9.51 -25.82 28.69
C TRP A 9 -9.21 -25.82 27.18
N PHE A 10 -9.59 -24.74 26.50
CA PHE A 10 -8.85 -24.29 25.33
C PHE A 10 -8.12 -23.02 25.75
N ALA A 11 -6.81 -23.16 25.91
CA ALA A 11 -5.92 -22.06 26.19
C ALA A 11 -5.99 -21.06 25.03
N ILE A 12 -6.33 -19.81 25.37
CA ILE A 12 -6.18 -18.67 24.48
C ILE A 12 -4.68 -18.48 24.30
N GLY A 13 -4.16 -18.88 23.14
CA GLY A 13 -2.80 -18.57 22.74
C GLY A 13 -2.71 -17.08 22.43
N MET A 14 -2.33 -16.25 23.41
CA MET A 14 -1.85 -14.91 23.14
C MET A 14 -0.52 -15.03 22.41
N ILE A 15 -0.52 -14.79 21.10
CA ILE A 15 0.71 -14.52 20.37
C ILE A 15 1.11 -13.10 20.78
N ALA A 16 1.96 -13.00 21.80
CA ALA A 16 2.62 -11.75 22.13
C ALA A 16 3.55 -11.38 20.97
N ALA A 17 3.13 -10.43 20.14
CA ALA A 17 4.03 -9.76 19.21
C ALA A 17 5.12 -9.07 20.04
N ALA A 18 6.35 -9.56 19.94
CA ALA A 18 7.49 -8.96 20.63
C ALA A 18 7.79 -7.58 20.02
N LEU A 19 7.51 -6.52 20.78
CA LEU A 19 8.03 -5.18 20.53
C LEU A 19 9.55 -5.22 20.75
N VAL A 20 10.33 -5.19 19.67
CA VAL A 20 11.78 -5.04 19.74
C VAL A 20 12.07 -3.57 20.10
N MET A 21 12.40 -3.33 21.37
CA MET A 21 12.92 -2.03 21.82
C MET A 21 14.43 -2.00 21.51
N ILE A 22 14.82 -1.37 20.40
CA ILE A 22 16.24 -1.17 20.07
C ILE A 22 16.78 -0.06 20.99
N GLY A 23 17.84 -0.41 21.72
CA GLY A 23 18.50 0.43 22.71
C GLY A 23 19.27 1.62 22.13
N CYS A 24 19.51 2.58 23.02
CA CYS A 24 20.23 3.82 22.74
C CYS A 24 21.65 3.59 22.20
N SER A 25 21.98 4.23 21.08
CA SER A 25 23.30 4.78 20.82
C SER A 25 23.14 6.10 20.07
N LYS A 26 23.84 7.13 20.53
CA LYS A 26 23.88 8.47 19.94
C LYS A 26 24.63 8.40 18.60
N ASP A 27 23.94 8.76 17.53
CA ASP A 27 24.38 9.62 16.41
C ASP A 27 23.18 9.78 15.45
N ASP A 28 22.80 11.03 15.15
CA ASP A 28 21.65 11.39 14.31
C ASP A 28 21.76 10.78 12.90
N LYS A 29 20.90 9.81 12.55
CA LYS A 29 20.10 9.75 11.30
C LYS A 29 18.84 8.90 11.53
N ASN A 30 17.73 9.41 11.02
CA ASN A 30 16.38 8.85 11.09
C ASN A 30 16.26 7.49 10.36
N ASP A 31 16.81 6.42 10.93
CA ASP A 31 16.66 5.05 10.41
C ASP A 31 15.31 4.48 10.86
N GLU A 32 14.22 4.99 10.27
CA GLU A 32 12.92 4.34 10.43
C GLU A 32 12.99 2.90 9.91
N PRO A 33 12.40 1.91 10.61
CA PRO A 33 12.57 0.50 10.28
C PRO A 33 12.13 0.19 8.84
N LYS A 34 12.91 -0.67 8.16
CA LYS A 34 12.56 -1.18 6.83
C LYS A 34 11.32 -2.04 6.93
N LEU A 35 10.29 -1.72 6.15
CA LEU A 35 9.13 -2.57 5.96
C LEU A 35 9.53 -3.78 5.11
N ASN A 36 8.99 -4.95 5.44
CA ASN A 36 9.15 -6.17 4.65
C ASN A 36 7.75 -6.71 4.32
N ASN A 37 7.33 -6.59 3.06
CA ASN A 37 6.01 -6.99 2.57
C ASN A 37 4.86 -6.56 3.51
N ALA A 38 4.85 -5.26 3.83
CA ALA A 38 3.93 -4.68 4.78
C ALA A 38 3.61 -3.23 4.42
N VAL A 39 2.51 -2.74 4.97
CA VAL A 39 2.06 -1.35 4.86
C VAL A 39 2.06 -0.74 6.24
N ARG A 40 2.44 0.52 6.35
CA ARG A 40 2.24 1.32 7.55
C ARG A 40 1.37 2.51 7.21
N ILE A 41 0.22 2.63 7.87
CA ILE A 41 -0.73 3.74 7.71
C ILE A 41 -0.96 4.35 9.08
N ASP A 42 -0.80 5.66 9.21
CA ASP A 42 -1.03 6.42 10.45
C ASP A 42 -0.31 5.84 11.68
N GLY A 43 0.92 5.39 11.43
CA GLY A 43 1.75 4.76 12.45
C GLY A 43 1.45 3.28 12.72
N GLU A 44 0.32 2.75 12.28
CA GLU A 44 -0.07 1.34 12.41
C GLU A 44 0.53 0.49 11.28
N THR A 45 1.20 -0.61 11.63
CA THR A 45 1.71 -1.57 10.63
C THR A 45 0.69 -2.67 10.36
N LYS A 46 0.33 -2.85 9.10
CA LYS A 46 -0.66 -3.79 8.59
C LYS A 46 0.01 -4.82 7.66
N PRO A 47 -0.26 -6.12 7.84
CA PRO A 47 0.25 -7.15 6.94
C PRO A 47 -0.46 -7.06 5.58
N ILE A 48 0.26 -7.42 4.52
CA ILE A 48 -0.33 -7.60 3.19
C ILE A 48 -0.89 -9.02 3.10
N VAL A 49 -2.18 -9.14 2.80
CA VAL A 49 -2.88 -10.43 2.67
C VAL A 49 -2.79 -10.95 1.25
N LYS A 50 -2.95 -10.07 0.26
CA LYS A 50 -2.95 -10.42 -1.16
C LYS A 50 -2.56 -9.20 -1.99
N VAL A 51 -1.88 -9.42 -3.12
CA VAL A 51 -1.67 -8.38 -4.13
C VAL A 51 -2.13 -8.89 -5.48
N LYS A 52 -2.85 -8.04 -6.22
CA LYS A 52 -3.35 -8.32 -7.55
C LYS A 52 -2.98 -7.21 -8.53
N ILE A 53 -3.00 -7.53 -9.82
CA ILE A 53 -2.87 -6.57 -10.92
C ILE A 53 -3.94 -6.85 -11.98
N ASP A 54 -4.52 -5.81 -12.57
CA ASP A 54 -5.46 -5.97 -13.67
C ASP A 54 -4.77 -6.54 -14.91
N GLU A 55 -5.32 -7.64 -15.45
CA GLU A 55 -4.76 -8.33 -16.60
C GLU A 55 -4.83 -7.50 -17.89
N SER A 56 -5.92 -6.74 -18.07
CA SER A 56 -6.14 -5.95 -19.28
C SER A 56 -5.25 -4.71 -19.32
N ASP A 57 -5.13 -3.99 -18.20
CA ASP A 57 -4.20 -2.86 -18.09
C ASP A 57 -2.75 -3.35 -18.25
N LEU A 58 -2.39 -4.48 -17.63
CA LEU A 58 -1.05 -5.04 -17.78
C LEU A 58 -0.70 -5.35 -19.25
N ALA A 59 -1.67 -5.86 -20.01
CA ALA A 59 -1.51 -6.11 -21.45
C ALA A 59 -1.29 -4.81 -22.24
N GLU A 60 -1.82 -3.68 -21.76
CA GLU A 60 -1.64 -2.34 -22.32
C GLU A 60 -0.40 -1.60 -21.77
N ASN A 61 0.49 -2.29 -21.04
CA ASN A 61 1.68 -1.72 -20.39
C ASN A 61 1.33 -0.69 -19.28
N ASN A 62 0.25 -0.97 -18.60
CA ASN A 62 -0.36 -0.15 -17.57
C ASN A 62 -0.47 -1.04 -16.30
N TYR A 63 -0.06 -0.54 -15.14
CA TYR A 63 -0.22 -1.20 -13.84
C TYR A 63 -1.42 -0.64 -13.06
N ASP A 64 -2.52 -1.37 -12.97
CA ASP A 64 -3.56 -1.15 -11.94
C ASP A 64 -3.45 -2.24 -10.88
N MET A 65 -2.88 -1.89 -9.73
CA MET A 65 -2.47 -2.82 -8.69
C MET A 65 -3.29 -2.64 -7.43
N PHE A 66 -3.76 -3.74 -6.85
CA PHE A 66 -4.52 -3.76 -5.60
C PHE A 66 -3.75 -4.51 -4.51
N ILE A 67 -3.44 -3.82 -3.43
CA ILE A 67 -2.72 -4.35 -2.26
C ILE A 67 -3.73 -4.48 -1.12
N TYR A 68 -4.20 -5.70 -0.88
CA TYR A 68 -5.22 -5.99 0.13
C TYR A 68 -4.59 -6.20 1.51
N LEU A 69 -5.14 -5.48 2.50
CA LEU A 69 -4.80 -5.61 3.93
C LEU A 69 -5.87 -6.43 4.67
N SER A 70 -7.09 -6.47 4.13
CA SER A 70 -8.18 -7.40 4.48
C SER A 70 -9.13 -7.54 3.27
N GLU A 71 -10.26 -8.22 3.44
CA GLU A 71 -11.29 -8.33 2.39
C GLU A 71 -11.91 -6.97 2.01
N SER A 72 -11.90 -6.00 2.92
CA SER A 72 -12.55 -4.69 2.75
C SER A 72 -11.59 -3.51 2.97
N GLU A 73 -10.27 -3.73 2.99
CA GLU A 73 -9.25 -2.70 3.20
C GLU A 73 -8.13 -2.94 2.20
N TYR A 74 -7.88 -1.98 1.30
CA TYR A 74 -6.90 -2.11 0.24
C TYR A 74 -6.30 -0.76 -0.16
N ILE A 75 -5.14 -0.83 -0.81
CA ILE A 75 -4.53 0.30 -1.52
C ILE A 75 -4.58 -0.02 -3.01
N GLN A 76 -5.09 0.92 -3.80
CA GLN A 76 -4.97 0.86 -5.26
C GLN A 76 -3.80 1.74 -5.70
N ILE A 77 -2.96 1.23 -6.58
CA ILE A 77 -1.85 1.97 -7.18
C ILE A 77 -1.97 1.85 -8.69
N GLN A 78 -2.14 2.98 -9.37
CA GLN A 78 -2.10 3.07 -10.82
C GLN A 78 -0.78 3.66 -11.29
N ALA A 79 -0.21 3.14 -12.38
CA ALA A 79 1.00 3.67 -13.00
C ALA A 79 1.18 3.16 -14.45
N ALA A 80 1.66 4.03 -15.36
CA ALA A 80 2.11 3.60 -16.69
C ALA A 80 3.54 3.02 -16.67
N LYS A 81 3.78 1.86 -17.31
CA LYS A 81 5.12 1.28 -17.48
C LYS A 81 6.10 2.24 -18.13
N GLN A 82 5.67 2.93 -19.19
CA GLN A 82 6.53 3.82 -19.97
C GLN A 82 7.14 4.97 -19.14
N HIS A 83 6.46 5.39 -18.08
CA HIS A 83 6.79 6.60 -17.33
C HIS A 83 7.22 6.33 -15.89
N HIS A 84 6.81 5.21 -15.31
CA HIS A 84 7.00 4.97 -13.87
C HIS A 84 7.80 3.69 -13.59
N ASP A 85 7.90 2.74 -14.54
CA ASP A 85 8.64 1.51 -14.27
C ASP A 85 10.13 1.78 -14.06
N SER A 86 10.68 1.18 -13.01
CA SER A 86 12.06 1.34 -12.58
C SER A 86 12.46 2.79 -12.26
N GLN A 87 11.49 3.68 -12.05
CA GLN A 87 11.70 5.09 -11.74
C GLN A 87 11.04 5.47 -10.42
N THR A 88 11.66 6.39 -9.70
CA THR A 88 11.07 6.98 -8.49
C THR A 88 10.25 8.19 -8.88
N THR A 89 8.94 8.08 -8.69
CA THR A 89 7.94 9.12 -8.91
C THR A 89 7.84 10.03 -7.70
N ASP A 90 7.87 11.33 -7.93
CA ASP A 90 7.58 12.36 -6.92
C ASP A 90 6.07 12.53 -6.79
N LEU A 91 5.50 12.10 -5.66
CA LEU A 91 4.06 12.11 -5.44
C LEU A 91 3.52 13.52 -5.12
N THR A 92 4.40 14.52 -4.98
CA THR A 92 4.00 15.90 -4.64
C THR A 92 3.59 16.74 -5.84
N LYS A 93 3.64 16.16 -7.05
CA LYS A 93 3.48 16.88 -8.30
C LYS A 93 2.44 16.22 -9.19
N LYS A 94 1.58 17.06 -9.76
CA LYS A 94 0.85 16.70 -10.97
C LYS A 94 1.83 16.43 -12.09
N GLU A 95 1.47 15.50 -12.95
CA GLU A 95 2.28 15.12 -14.10
C GLU A 95 1.93 15.97 -15.34
N PRO A 96 2.89 16.25 -16.23
CA PRO A 96 2.57 16.81 -17.54
C PRO A 96 1.58 15.92 -18.31
N LYS A 97 0.72 16.56 -19.10
CA LYS A 97 -0.31 15.89 -19.92
C LYS A 97 0.31 14.79 -20.76
N ARG A 98 -0.17 13.57 -20.56
CA ARG A 98 0.26 12.36 -21.25
C ARG A 98 -0.87 11.32 -21.18
N GLY A 99 -0.53 10.05 -21.40
CA GLY A 99 -1.46 8.92 -21.24
C GLY A 99 -1.80 8.68 -19.76
N TRP A 100 -1.49 7.49 -19.24
CA TRP A 100 -1.78 7.15 -17.85
C TRP A 100 -0.89 7.87 -16.84
N TYR A 101 -1.47 8.16 -15.68
CA TYR A 101 -0.87 8.92 -14.58
C TYR A 101 -0.77 8.05 -13.34
N TRP A 102 0.10 8.43 -12.40
CA TRP A 102 0.08 7.76 -11.10
C TRP A 102 -1.19 8.12 -10.31
N ARG A 103 -1.75 7.13 -9.60
CA ARG A 103 -2.82 7.27 -8.60
C ARG A 103 -2.48 6.42 -7.38
N VAL A 104 -2.77 6.91 -6.19
CA VAL A 104 -2.73 6.11 -4.95
C VAL A 104 -4.01 6.38 -4.17
N GLU A 105 -4.84 5.35 -4.08
CA GLU A 105 -6.08 5.35 -3.29
C GLU A 105 -5.91 4.41 -2.10
N TYR A 106 -6.38 4.82 -0.93
CA TYR A 106 -6.57 3.95 0.22
C TYR A 106 -8.04 3.89 0.57
N SER A 107 -8.59 2.68 0.57
CA SER A 107 -10.01 2.42 0.79
C SER A 107 -10.20 1.42 1.93
N LYS A 108 -11.20 1.67 2.78
CA LYS A 108 -11.51 0.85 3.95
C LYS A 108 -13.00 0.79 4.20
N SER A 109 -13.53 -0.42 4.38
CA SER A 109 -14.95 -0.68 4.66
C SER A 109 -15.91 -0.09 3.63
N GLY A 110 -15.48 0.03 2.37
CA GLY A 110 -16.28 0.61 1.28
C GLY A 110 -16.19 2.14 1.19
N GLU A 111 -15.37 2.79 2.01
CA GLU A 111 -15.13 4.23 1.98
C GLU A 111 -13.72 4.51 1.45
N ILE A 112 -13.59 5.56 0.63
CA ILE A 112 -12.29 6.11 0.22
C ILE A 112 -11.79 6.98 1.37
N ILE A 113 -10.65 6.63 1.94
CA ILE A 113 -9.99 7.39 3.01
C ILE A 113 -9.18 8.54 2.40
N PHE A 114 -8.42 8.23 1.35
CA PHE A 114 -7.84 9.26 0.49
C PHE A 114 -7.65 8.71 -0.92
N ASP A 115 -7.67 9.62 -1.89
CA ASP A 115 -7.35 9.35 -3.28
C ASP A 115 -6.54 10.51 -3.89
N ALA A 116 -5.28 10.24 -4.17
CA ALA A 116 -4.36 11.19 -4.78
C ALA A 116 -4.04 10.77 -6.21
N TYR A 117 -4.15 11.73 -7.15
CA TYR A 117 -4.06 11.45 -8.57
C TYR A 117 -3.26 12.52 -9.30
N ALA A 118 -2.34 12.11 -10.20
CA ALA A 118 -1.42 13.03 -10.85
C ALA A 118 -1.98 13.77 -12.07
N HIS A 119 -3.18 13.43 -12.54
CA HIS A 119 -3.73 14.01 -13.76
C HIS A 119 -3.84 15.54 -13.64
N PRO A 120 -3.20 16.31 -14.55
CA PRO A 120 -3.02 17.75 -14.39
C PRO A 120 -4.31 18.56 -14.52
N ASP A 121 -5.28 18.08 -15.31
CA ASP A 121 -6.58 18.75 -15.50
C ASP A 121 -7.68 18.31 -14.53
N THR A 122 -7.32 17.83 -13.34
CA THR A 122 -8.27 17.38 -12.31
C THR A 122 -8.04 18.07 -10.97
N PHE A 123 -9.07 18.10 -10.13
CA PHE A 123 -9.01 18.68 -8.79
C PHE A 123 -8.58 17.69 -7.69
N TYR A 124 -8.33 16.41 -8.03
CA TYR A 124 -7.78 15.44 -7.08
C TYR A 124 -6.53 15.99 -6.39
N PRO A 125 -6.34 15.73 -5.09
CA PRO A 125 -5.13 16.14 -4.40
C PRO A 125 -3.90 15.36 -4.93
N VAL A 126 -2.73 15.87 -4.56
CA VAL A 126 -1.46 15.14 -4.62
C VAL A 126 -0.94 14.98 -3.20
N PHE A 127 0.12 14.21 -3.01
CA PHE A 127 0.72 14.08 -1.69
C PHE A 127 1.40 15.40 -1.27
N GLN A 128 1.39 15.68 0.03
CA GLN A 128 2.20 16.73 0.64
C GLN A 128 3.69 16.34 0.70
N SER A 129 3.97 15.04 0.82
CA SER A 129 5.31 14.47 0.72
C SER A 129 5.26 13.03 0.26
N GLY A 130 6.36 12.54 -0.31
CA GLY A 130 6.59 11.13 -0.54
C GLY A 130 6.97 10.78 -1.97
N THR A 131 7.38 9.53 -2.14
CA THR A 131 7.80 9.00 -3.44
C THR A 131 7.27 7.59 -3.64
N LEU A 132 6.99 7.24 -4.89
CA LEU A 132 6.57 5.91 -5.31
C LEU A 132 7.57 5.33 -6.29
N TYR A 133 8.08 4.14 -5.99
CA TYR A 133 8.91 3.34 -6.89
C TYR A 133 8.13 2.07 -7.25
N ILE A 134 8.07 1.76 -8.55
CA ILE A 134 7.46 0.53 -9.06
C ILE A 134 8.42 -0.07 -10.08
N LYS A 135 8.66 -1.36 -10.00
CA LYS A 135 9.47 -2.08 -10.97
C LYS A 135 8.93 -3.49 -11.21
N ARG A 136 8.64 -3.83 -12.46
CA ARG A 136 8.47 -5.22 -12.87
C ARG A 136 9.84 -5.90 -12.91
N LEU A 137 9.95 -7.03 -12.23
CA LEU A 137 11.19 -7.77 -12.07
C LEU A 137 11.29 -8.96 -13.04
N ASP A 138 10.24 -9.77 -13.10
CA ASP A 138 10.20 -11.02 -13.88
C ASP A 138 8.74 -11.52 -14.00
N ASP A 139 8.55 -12.69 -14.62
CA ASP A 139 7.35 -13.51 -14.51
C ASP A 139 7.68 -14.86 -13.89
N ALA A 140 6.95 -15.27 -12.85
CA ALA A 140 7.19 -16.53 -12.14
C ALA A 140 5.88 -17.28 -11.92
N ASP A 141 5.82 -18.53 -12.41
CA ASP A 141 4.62 -19.38 -12.42
C ASP A 141 3.39 -18.71 -13.07
N GLY A 142 3.63 -18.00 -14.17
CA GLY A 142 2.57 -17.30 -14.92
C GLY A 142 2.04 -16.03 -14.25
N GLN A 143 2.68 -15.57 -13.18
CA GLN A 143 2.34 -14.32 -12.48
C GLN A 143 3.49 -13.31 -12.58
N PRO A 144 3.21 -12.03 -12.80
CA PRO A 144 4.24 -11.02 -12.84
C PRO A 144 4.78 -10.75 -11.42
N VAL A 145 6.09 -10.53 -11.34
CA VAL A 145 6.80 -10.22 -10.10
C VAL A 145 7.15 -8.74 -10.10
N PHE A 146 6.84 -8.04 -9.01
CA PHE A 146 7.12 -6.62 -8.85
C PHE A 146 7.86 -6.30 -7.56
N GLU A 147 8.58 -5.19 -7.58
CA GLU A 147 8.97 -4.42 -6.40
C GLU A 147 8.20 -3.11 -6.38
N ILE A 148 7.59 -2.79 -5.25
CA ILE A 148 6.77 -1.60 -5.01
C ILE A 148 7.21 -0.98 -3.70
N GLU A 149 7.52 0.31 -3.72
CA GLU A 149 7.92 1.03 -2.52
C GLU A 149 7.31 2.43 -2.51
N LEU A 150 6.52 2.73 -1.48
CA LEU A 150 6.04 4.07 -1.17
C LEU A 150 6.75 4.55 0.10
N LYS A 151 7.52 5.63 -0.02
CA LYS A 151 8.28 6.23 1.10
C LYS A 151 7.66 7.56 1.52
N ASN A 152 7.55 7.75 2.83
CA ASN A 152 7.23 9.02 3.49
C ASN A 152 6.01 9.73 2.90
N GLY A 153 4.97 8.96 2.54
CA GLY A 153 3.72 9.48 2.03
C GLY A 153 3.01 10.27 3.11
N LYS A 154 2.69 11.53 2.83
CA LYS A 154 1.74 12.34 3.61
C LYS A 154 0.73 12.93 2.66
N VAL A 155 -0.56 12.81 2.95
CA VAL A 155 -1.66 13.25 2.08
C VAL A 155 -2.82 13.73 2.93
N LYS A 156 -3.60 14.68 2.43
CA LYS A 156 -4.89 15.06 3.00
C LYS A 156 -5.98 14.45 2.13
N GLY A 157 -6.84 13.61 2.70
CA GLY A 157 -8.00 13.07 2.00
C GLY A 157 -9.05 14.16 1.84
N GLU A 158 -8.91 15.08 0.89
CA GLU A 158 -9.88 16.18 0.71
C GLU A 158 -11.32 15.63 0.61
N GLU A 159 -12.33 16.29 1.20
CA GLU A 159 -13.68 15.74 1.42
C GLU A 159 -14.37 15.13 0.17
N GLU A 160 -14.02 15.57 -1.04
CA GLU A 160 -14.53 15.00 -2.30
C GLU A 160 -13.82 13.68 -2.71
N TYR A 161 -12.61 13.48 -2.19
CA TYR A 161 -11.65 12.43 -2.57
C TYR A 161 -11.10 11.66 -1.34
N GLY A 162 -11.80 11.73 -0.20
CA GLY A 162 -11.32 11.18 1.06
C GLY A 162 -12.20 11.57 2.25
N ASP A 163 -11.67 11.37 3.46
CA ASP A 163 -12.40 11.52 4.73
C ASP A 163 -12.26 12.90 5.41
N GLY A 164 -11.52 13.82 4.79
CA GLY A 164 -11.20 15.17 5.28
C GLY A 164 -9.89 15.28 6.06
N GLU A 165 -9.25 14.17 6.42
CA GLU A 165 -8.15 14.13 7.39
C GLU A 165 -6.76 13.99 6.74
N GLU A 166 -5.71 14.23 7.53
CA GLU A 166 -4.34 13.99 7.11
C GLU A 166 -3.90 12.55 7.44
N HIS A 167 -3.34 11.87 6.46
CA HIS A 167 -2.82 10.51 6.59
C HIS A 167 -1.34 10.42 6.24
N THR A 168 -0.71 9.41 6.85
CA THR A 168 0.65 8.99 6.49
C THR A 168 0.63 7.56 5.97
N ILE A 169 1.43 7.28 4.94
CA ILE A 169 1.55 5.95 4.35
C ILE A 169 3.00 5.63 3.99
N ARG A 170 3.40 4.39 4.30
CA ARG A 170 4.62 3.74 3.82
C ARG A 170 4.28 2.33 3.38
N LEU A 171 4.87 1.88 2.29
CA LEU A 171 4.63 0.57 1.71
C LEU A 171 5.96 0.00 1.23
N TYR A 172 6.20 -1.28 1.51
CA TYR A 172 7.18 -2.06 0.76
C TYR A 172 6.58 -3.41 0.41
N TYR A 173 6.68 -3.79 -0.85
CA TYR A 173 6.28 -5.09 -1.35
C TYR A 173 7.26 -5.56 -2.44
N ALA A 174 7.73 -6.80 -2.31
CA ALA A 174 8.42 -7.51 -3.38
C ALA A 174 7.85 -8.93 -3.48
N GLY A 175 7.29 -9.28 -4.65
CA GLY A 175 6.64 -10.57 -4.84
C GLY A 175 5.76 -10.68 -6.09
N LYS A 176 5.08 -11.82 -6.20
CA LYS A 176 4.16 -12.14 -7.29
C LYS A 176 2.80 -11.47 -7.10
N LEU A 177 2.26 -10.91 -8.17
CA LEU A 177 0.90 -10.37 -8.19
C LEU A 177 -0.03 -11.36 -8.88
N GLU A 178 -1.17 -11.64 -8.28
CA GLU A 178 -2.22 -12.43 -8.95
C GLU A 178 -2.84 -11.61 -10.08
N LEU A 179 -3.05 -12.23 -11.24
CA LEU A 179 -3.81 -11.61 -12.32
C LEU A 179 -5.29 -11.55 -11.94
N GLY A 180 -5.87 -10.35 -12.04
CA GLY A 180 -7.28 -10.09 -11.78
C GLY A 180 -7.99 -9.47 -12.98
N LYS A 181 -9.32 -9.47 -12.92
CA LYS A 181 -10.21 -8.68 -13.78
C LYS A 181 -11.15 -7.95 -12.82
N PHE A 182 -11.18 -6.62 -12.90
CA PHE A 182 -11.88 -5.77 -11.94
C PHE A 182 -13.06 -5.03 -12.57
#